data_AF-A0A497JJX2-F1
#
_entry.id   AF-A0A497JJX2-F1
#
_cell.length_a   1.000
_cell.length_b   1.000
_cell.length_c   1.000
_cell.angle_alpha   90.00
_cell.angle_beta   90.00
_cell.angle_gamma   90.00
#
_symmetry.space_group_name_H-M   'P 1'
#
loop_
_entity.id
_entity.type
_entity.pdbx_description
1 polymer ?
#
loop_
_entity_poly.entity_id
_entity_poly.type
_entity_poly.pdbx_seq_one_letter_code
_entity_poly.pdbx_strand_id
1 'polypeptide(L)'
;MRRKIRTETLVLVGTFLSVLGIINYLSVGTYISYTCFTLQSLGAYSSLGYLALGFTVAGVLLLIYGIIQTWKGKTSLGGAANLAAGTLLFFFIVYFTFMVQPSVLKWLGILVFSFPVPPLLSGILCLAKPKRKTGE
;
A
#
# COMPACT_ATOMS: atom_id res chain seq x y z
N MET A 1 11.64 -0.43 -31.21
CA MET A 1 12.28 -1.22 -30.12
C MET A 1 12.37 -0.48 -28.78
N ARG A 2 13.00 0.72 -28.69
CA ARG A 2 13.18 1.47 -27.43
C ARG A 2 11.90 1.76 -26.61
N ARG A 3 10.76 2.06 -27.25
CA ARG A 3 9.47 2.28 -26.56
C ARG A 3 8.91 1.02 -25.88
N LYS A 4 9.14 -0.16 -26.47
CA LYS A 4 8.65 -1.44 -25.92
C LYS A 4 9.41 -1.81 -24.64
N ILE A 5 10.74 -1.75 -24.71
CA ILE A 5 11.65 -2.00 -23.56
C ILE A 5 11.32 -1.06 -22.39
N ARG A 6 11.16 0.25 -22.65
CA ARG A 6 10.79 1.23 -21.60
C ARG A 6 9.45 0.91 -20.93
N THR A 7 8.50 0.34 -21.67
CA THR A 7 7.16 0.03 -21.14
C THR A 7 7.20 -1.19 -20.22
N GLU A 8 7.97 -2.22 -20.60
CA GLU A 8 8.17 -3.45 -19.83
C GLU A 8 8.95 -3.17 -18.53
N THR A 9 10.03 -2.39 -18.59
CA THR A 9 10.77 -1.96 -17.39
C THR A 9 9.88 -1.22 -16.39
N LEU A 10 9.00 -0.32 -16.88
CA LEU A 10 8.06 0.39 -16.01
C LEU A 10 7.00 -0.53 -15.37
N VAL A 11 6.54 -1.58 -16.08
CA VAL A 11 5.65 -2.59 -15.46
C VAL A 11 6.38 -3.32 -14.34
N LEU A 12 7.64 -3.68 -14.59
CA LEU A 12 8.43 -4.47 -13.66
C LEU A 12 8.76 -3.68 -12.39
N VAL A 13 9.19 -2.41 -12.55
CA VAL A 13 9.41 -1.49 -11.43
C VAL A 13 8.12 -1.22 -10.65
N GLY A 14 7.00 -0.96 -11.35
CA GLY A 14 5.71 -0.76 -10.69
C GLY A 14 5.26 -1.98 -9.89
N THR A 15 5.41 -3.18 -10.46
CA THR A 15 5.10 -4.44 -9.77
C THR A 15 5.97 -4.62 -8.54
N PHE A 16 7.29 -4.39 -8.66
CA PHE A 16 8.23 -4.48 -7.54
C PHE A 16 7.84 -3.53 -6.40
N LEU A 17 7.51 -2.28 -6.72
CA LEU A 17 7.05 -1.29 -5.75
C LEU A 17 5.72 -1.69 -5.08
N SER A 18 4.80 -2.31 -5.82
CA SER A 18 3.56 -2.85 -5.25
C SER A 18 3.82 -4.01 -4.28
N VAL A 19 4.77 -4.89 -4.60
CA VAL A 19 5.18 -5.99 -3.71
C VAL A 19 5.80 -5.43 -2.42
N LEU A 20 6.66 -4.41 -2.51
CA LEU A 20 7.15 -3.70 -1.33
C LEU A 20 5.99 -3.09 -0.52
N GLY A 21 4.98 -2.54 -1.19
CA GLY A 21 3.76 -2.07 -0.53
C GLY A 21 3.03 -3.17 0.24
N ILE A 22 2.94 -4.39 -0.30
CA ILE A 22 2.32 -5.54 0.37
C ILE A 22 3.11 -5.90 1.63
N ILE A 23 4.44 -5.96 1.53
CA ILE A 23 5.32 -6.21 2.68
C ILE A 23 5.10 -5.14 3.74
N ASN A 24 5.08 -3.86 3.36
CA ASN A 24 4.86 -2.75 4.30
C ASN A 24 3.50 -2.84 4.99
N TYR A 25 2.44 -3.17 4.26
CA TYR A 25 1.11 -3.41 4.84
C TYR A 25 1.12 -4.54 5.85
N LEU A 26 1.71 -5.69 5.50
CA LEU A 26 1.78 -6.84 6.39
C LEU A 26 2.60 -6.54 7.63
N SER A 27 3.75 -5.88 7.49
CA SER A 27 4.61 -5.51 8.62
C SER A 27 3.91 -4.56 9.58
N VAL A 28 3.36 -3.44 9.08
CA VAL A 28 2.68 -2.44 9.91
C VAL A 28 1.39 -3.00 10.49
N GLY A 29 0.59 -3.65 9.66
CA GLY A 29 -0.68 -4.26 10.04
C GLY A 29 -0.54 -5.31 11.13
N THR A 30 0.40 -6.25 10.96
CA THR A 30 0.68 -7.29 11.96
C THR A 30 1.18 -6.69 13.25
N TYR A 31 2.10 -5.73 13.18
CA TYR A 31 2.64 -5.07 14.36
C TYR A 31 1.58 -4.31 15.16
N ILE A 32 0.74 -3.53 14.49
CA ILE A 32 -0.36 -2.80 15.14
C ILE A 32 -1.35 -3.79 15.74
N SER A 33 -1.79 -4.79 14.96
CA SER A 33 -2.78 -5.77 15.41
C SER A 33 -2.27 -6.54 16.62
N TYR A 34 -1.01 -7.00 16.58
CA TYR A 34 -0.35 -7.68 17.69
C TYR A 34 -0.30 -6.80 18.94
N THR A 35 0.09 -5.53 18.79
CA THR A 35 0.14 -4.57 19.91
C THR A 35 -1.25 -4.35 20.51
N CYS A 36 -2.26 -4.15 19.68
CA CYS A 36 -3.65 -3.97 20.10
C CYS A 36 -4.20 -5.20 20.84
N PHE A 37 -3.93 -6.42 20.34
CA PHE A 37 -4.37 -7.64 21.03
C PHE A 37 -3.59 -7.92 22.32
N THR A 38 -2.31 -7.53 22.39
CA THR A 38 -1.54 -7.64 23.63
C THR A 38 -2.08 -6.69 24.71
N LEU A 39 -2.55 -5.51 24.31
CA LEU A 39 -3.16 -4.51 25.21
C LEU A 39 -4.68 -4.68 25.37
N GLN A 40 -5.28 -5.78 24.90
CA GLN A 40 -6.73 -5.96 24.89
C GLN A 40 -7.38 -5.90 26.29
N SER A 41 -6.64 -6.27 27.33
CA SER A 41 -7.11 -6.21 28.73
C SER A 41 -7.33 -4.78 29.23
N LEU A 42 -6.78 -3.78 28.54
CA LEU A 42 -6.87 -2.35 28.87
C LEU A 42 -8.06 -1.66 28.18
N GLY A 43 -8.99 -2.41 27.57
CA GLY A 43 -10.25 -1.87 27.04
C GLY A 43 -10.39 -2.00 25.52
N ALA A 44 -10.72 -0.89 24.83
CA ALA A 44 -11.17 -0.86 23.42
C ALA A 44 -10.14 -1.31 22.37
N TYR A 45 -8.94 -1.74 22.77
CA TYR A 45 -7.87 -2.14 21.86
C TYR A 45 -8.20 -3.35 21.00
N SER A 46 -9.08 -4.25 21.45
CA SER A 46 -9.52 -5.39 20.64
C SER A 46 -10.20 -4.93 19.34
N SER A 47 -11.11 -3.94 19.43
CA SER A 47 -11.78 -3.36 18.27
C SER A 47 -10.82 -2.67 17.30
N LEU A 48 -9.81 -1.97 17.84
CA LEU A 48 -8.75 -1.34 17.04
C LEU A 48 -7.84 -2.37 16.35
N GLY A 49 -7.59 -3.51 16.98
CA GLY A 49 -6.85 -4.63 16.38
C GLY A 49 -7.59 -5.24 15.19
N TYR A 50 -8.90 -5.48 15.32
CA TYR A 50 -9.72 -5.94 14.19
C TYR A 50 -9.83 -4.90 13.07
N LEU A 51 -9.95 -3.62 13.43
CA LEU A 51 -9.89 -2.52 12.46
C LEU A 51 -8.57 -2.54 11.69
N ALA A 52 -7.44 -2.67 12.39
CA ALA A 52 -6.11 -2.75 11.80
C ALA A 52 -5.95 -3.94 10.85
N LEU A 53 -6.44 -5.13 11.23
CA LEU A 53 -6.49 -6.29 10.35
C LEU A 53 -7.33 -6.01 9.10
N GLY A 54 -8.51 -5.39 9.25
CA GLY A 54 -9.39 -5.04 8.13
C GLY A 54 -8.71 -4.12 7.12
N PHE A 55 -8.08 -3.04 7.59
CA PHE A 55 -7.30 -2.12 6.74
C PHE A 55 -6.14 -2.84 6.05
N THR A 56 -5.46 -3.74 6.77
CA THR A 56 -4.34 -4.51 6.23
C THR A 56 -4.78 -5.42 5.09
N VAL A 57 -5.83 -6.20 5.30
CA VAL A 57 -6.38 -7.10 4.28
C VAL A 57 -6.88 -6.30 3.08
N ALA A 58 -7.64 -5.22 3.30
CA ALA A 58 -8.13 -4.38 2.22
C ALA A 58 -6.99 -3.79 1.38
N GLY A 59 -5.95 -3.26 2.03
CA GLY A 59 -4.77 -2.70 1.36
C GLY A 59 -3.99 -3.73 0.55
N VAL A 60 -3.76 -4.92 1.11
CA VAL A 60 -3.09 -6.02 0.42
C VAL A 60 -3.89 -6.48 -0.81
N LEU A 61 -5.21 -6.64 -0.67
CA LEU A 61 -6.08 -7.02 -1.79
C LEU A 61 -6.08 -5.96 -2.90
N LEU A 62 -6.09 -4.67 -2.55
CA LEU A 62 -5.97 -3.59 -3.53
C LEU A 62 -4.64 -3.64 -4.30
N LEU A 63 -3.52 -3.93 -3.62
CA LEU A 63 -2.22 -4.05 -4.28
C LEU A 63 -2.13 -5.30 -5.16
N ILE A 64 -2.64 -6.44 -4.71
CA ILE A 64 -2.74 -7.66 -5.53
C ILE A 64 -3.59 -7.39 -6.77
N TYR A 65 -4.75 -6.76 -6.60
CA TYR A 65 -5.60 -6.34 -7.70
C TYR A 65 -4.84 -5.39 -8.65
N GLY A 66 -4.12 -4.42 -8.12
CA GLY A 66 -3.31 -3.48 -8.88
C GLY A 66 -2.24 -4.16 -9.73
N ILE A 67 -1.54 -5.13 -9.16
CA ILE A 67 -0.58 -5.99 -9.88
C ILE A 67 -1.29 -6.75 -11.00
N ILE A 68 -2.37 -7.48 -10.70
CA ILE A 68 -3.10 -8.28 -11.71
C ILE A 68 -3.56 -7.40 -12.88
N GLN A 69 -4.13 -6.22 -12.62
CA GLN A 69 -4.59 -5.33 -13.68
C GLN A 69 -3.43 -4.76 -14.51
N THR A 70 -2.31 -4.42 -13.86
CA THR A 70 -1.11 -3.94 -14.56
C THR A 70 -0.56 -5.01 -15.50
N TRP A 71 -0.53 -6.27 -15.06
CA TRP A 71 -0.11 -7.42 -15.87
C TRP A 71 -1.08 -7.74 -17.03
N LYS A 72 -2.39 -7.52 -16.83
CA LYS A 72 -3.40 -7.59 -17.90
C LYS A 72 -3.35 -6.42 -18.89
N GLY A 73 -2.36 -5.53 -18.77
CA GLY A 73 -2.21 -4.35 -19.63
C GLY A 73 -3.12 -3.16 -19.25
N LYS A 74 -4.01 -3.32 -18.27
CA LYS A 74 -4.88 -2.26 -17.72
C LYS A 74 -4.12 -1.42 -16.70
N THR A 75 -3.01 -0.84 -17.14
CA THR A 75 -2.05 -0.08 -16.32
C THR A 75 -2.68 1.10 -15.58
N SER A 76 -3.64 1.82 -16.18
CA SER A 76 -4.33 2.91 -15.49
C SER A 76 -5.17 2.45 -14.30
N LEU A 77 -5.91 1.34 -14.46
CA LEU A 77 -6.73 0.77 -13.39
C LEU A 77 -5.85 0.19 -12.27
N GLY A 78 -4.77 -0.49 -12.66
CA GLY A 78 -3.78 -1.00 -11.71
C GLY A 78 -3.07 0.11 -10.94
N GLY A 79 -2.71 1.20 -11.64
CA GLY A 79 -2.14 2.38 -11.03
C GLY A 79 -3.06 3.06 -10.04
N ALA A 80 -4.34 3.23 -10.39
CA ALA A 80 -5.34 3.79 -9.48
C ALA A 80 -5.51 2.95 -8.20
N ALA A 81 -5.54 1.61 -8.34
CA ALA A 81 -5.61 0.70 -7.20
C ALA A 81 -4.37 0.81 -6.28
N ASN A 82 -3.16 0.88 -6.87
CA ASN A 82 -1.93 1.05 -6.10
C ASN A 82 -1.88 2.40 -5.36
N LEU A 83 -2.35 3.47 -6.01
CA LEU A 83 -2.41 4.81 -5.43
C LEU A 83 -3.43 4.89 -4.28
N ALA A 84 -4.60 4.27 -4.46
CA ALA A 84 -5.60 4.12 -3.41
C ALA A 84 -5.04 3.33 -2.22
N ALA A 85 -4.35 2.21 -2.47
CA ALA A 85 -3.71 1.43 -1.41
C ALA A 85 -2.60 2.21 -0.69
N GLY A 86 -1.78 2.97 -1.41
CA GLY A 86 -0.74 3.81 -0.77
C GLY A 86 -1.34 4.93 0.08
N THR A 87 -2.40 5.57 -0.41
CA THR A 87 -3.14 6.60 0.35
C THR A 87 -3.78 6.01 1.61
N LEU A 88 -4.40 4.84 1.48
CA LEU A 88 -4.96 4.10 2.61
C LEU A 88 -3.90 3.75 3.66
N LEU A 89 -2.69 3.33 3.23
CA LEU A 89 -1.58 3.01 4.13
C LEU A 89 -1.08 4.26 4.87
N PHE A 90 -1.02 5.40 4.17
CA PHE A 90 -0.65 6.67 4.78
C PHE A 90 -1.65 7.08 5.87
N PHE A 91 -2.95 7.04 5.59
CA PHE A 91 -3.98 7.32 6.60
C PHE A 91 -3.93 6.35 7.77
N PHE A 92 -3.74 5.07 7.49
CA PHE A 92 -3.61 4.03 8.50
C PHE A 92 -2.43 4.31 9.45
N ILE A 93 -1.26 4.66 8.91
CA ILE A 93 -0.08 5.03 9.69
C ILE A 93 -0.32 6.30 10.51
N VAL A 94 -0.89 7.35 9.90
CA VAL A 94 -1.20 8.62 10.60
C VAL A 94 -2.15 8.37 11.78
N TYR A 95 -3.22 7.61 11.56
CA TYR A 95 -4.21 7.31 12.59
C TYR A 95 -3.59 6.56 13.78
N PHE A 96 -2.86 5.47 13.55
CA PHE A 96 -2.26 4.68 14.63
C PHE A 96 -1.02 5.32 15.25
N THR A 97 -0.37 6.27 14.58
CA THR A 97 0.77 7.01 15.14
C THR A 97 0.32 8.13 16.07
N PHE A 98 -0.71 8.89 15.69
CA PHE A 98 -1.10 10.12 16.40
C PHE A 98 -2.37 9.99 17.23
N MET A 99 -3.35 9.18 16.81
CA MET A 99 -4.67 9.12 17.45
C MET A 99 -4.80 7.99 18.47
N VAL A 100 -4.03 6.91 18.30
CA VAL A 100 -4.07 5.75 19.22
C VAL A 100 -2.92 5.84 20.23
N GLN A 101 -3.24 5.95 21.52
CA GLN A 101 -2.30 5.78 22.63
C GLN A 101 -2.33 4.33 23.13
N PRO A 102 -1.21 3.74 23.59
CA PRO A 102 0.16 4.23 23.45
C PRO A 102 0.56 4.26 21.98
N SER A 103 1.39 5.24 21.61
CA SER A 103 1.85 5.46 20.24
C SER A 103 2.58 4.23 19.70
N VAL A 104 1.84 3.39 18.99
CA VAL A 104 2.28 2.04 18.61
C VAL A 104 3.54 2.12 17.76
N LEU A 105 3.65 3.11 16.86
CA LEU A 105 4.78 3.25 15.92
C LEU A 105 5.87 4.24 16.37
N LYS A 106 5.90 4.69 17.63
CA LYS A 106 6.88 5.69 18.07
C LYS A 106 8.34 5.28 17.87
N TRP A 107 8.63 3.99 18.02
CA TRP A 107 9.99 3.45 17.88
C TRP A 107 10.56 3.56 16.45
N LEU A 108 9.68 3.57 15.43
CA LEU A 108 10.04 3.80 14.03
C LEU A 108 10.15 5.30 13.69
N GLY A 109 9.61 6.18 14.54
CA GLY A 109 9.69 7.63 14.37
C GLY A 109 9.22 8.10 12.99
N ILE A 110 9.98 9.00 12.36
CA ILE A 110 9.66 9.54 11.02
C ILE A 110 9.74 8.49 9.91
N LEU A 111 10.48 7.38 10.12
CA LEU A 111 10.72 6.38 9.06
C LEU A 111 9.44 5.65 8.67
N VAL A 112 8.45 5.58 9.56
CA VAL A 112 7.14 4.97 9.26
C VAL A 112 6.46 5.64 8.06
N PHE A 113 6.65 6.95 7.86
CA PHE A 113 6.05 7.70 6.75
C PHE A 113 6.68 7.39 5.39
N SER A 114 7.79 6.64 5.35
CA SER A 114 8.35 6.12 4.10
C SER A 114 7.60 4.90 3.57
N PHE A 115 6.82 4.20 4.40
CA PHE A 115 6.16 2.94 4.05
C PHE A 115 5.06 3.08 2.98
N PRO A 116 4.30 4.19 2.93
CA PRO A 116 3.37 4.48 1.83
C PRO A 116 4.05 4.82 0.50
N VAL A 117 5.35 5.17 0.50
CA VAL A 117 6.02 5.68 -0.71
C VAL A 117 6.07 4.65 -1.84
N PRO A 118 6.43 3.37 -1.62
CA PRO A 118 6.43 2.38 -2.70
C PRO A 118 5.07 2.22 -3.42
N PRO A 119 3.93 1.98 -2.75
CA PRO A 119 2.65 1.85 -3.45
C PRO A 119 2.19 3.16 -4.11
N LEU A 120 2.48 4.32 -3.52
CA LEU A 120 2.19 5.63 -4.15
C LEU A 120 2.99 5.83 -5.45
N LEU A 121 4.30 5.59 -5.41
CA LEU A 121 5.17 5.68 -6.58
C LEU A 121 4.76 4.67 -7.66
N SER A 122 4.39 3.44 -7.26
CA SER A 122 3.85 2.45 -8.19
C SER A 122 2.60 2.97 -8.91
N GLY A 123 1.68 3.58 -8.17
CA GLY A 123 0.47 4.20 -8.72
C GLY A 123 0.79 5.31 -9.72
N ILE A 124 1.67 6.25 -9.36
CA ILE A 124 2.09 7.37 -10.20
C ILE A 124 2.74 6.86 -11.50
N LEU A 125 3.67 5.90 -11.39
CA LEU A 125 4.36 5.33 -12.55
C LEU A 125 3.41 4.62 -13.52
N CYS A 126 2.39 3.93 -13.00
CA CYS A 126 1.40 3.24 -13.81
C CYS A 126 0.41 4.20 -14.48
N LEU A 127 0.04 5.31 -13.81
CA LEU A 127 -0.84 6.34 -14.36
C LEU A 127 -0.14 7.27 -15.35
N ALA A 128 1.16 7.54 -15.15
CA ALA A 128 1.95 8.37 -16.04
C ALA A 128 2.26 7.70 -17.40
N LYS A 129 1.85 6.44 -17.60
CA LYS A 129 1.99 5.77 -18.90
C LYS A 129 1.05 6.42 -19.93
N PRO A 130 1.60 6.88 -21.08
CA PRO A 130 0.76 7.37 -22.15
C PRO A 130 -0.16 6.25 -22.63
N LYS A 131 -1.48 6.53 -22.71
CA LYS A 131 -2.44 5.63 -23.33
C LYS A 131 -1.91 5.27 -24.72
N ARG A 132 -1.77 3.99 -25.03
CA ARG A 132 -1.64 3.58 -26.44
C ARG A 132 -2.88 4.13 -27.13
N LYS A 133 -2.70 4.99 -28.14
CA LYS A 133 -3.79 5.30 -29.07
C LYS A 133 -4.20 3.97 -29.69
N THR A 134 -5.38 3.50 -29.35
CA THR A 134 -6.06 2.44 -30.07
C THR A 134 -6.57 3.08 -31.36
N GLY A 135 -5.95 2.77 -32.49
CA GLY A 135 -6.29 3.32 -33.80
C GLY A 135 -5.28 4.35 -34.31
N GLU A 136 -4.31 3.87 -35.08
CA GLU A 136 -4.26 4.05 -36.55
C GLU A 136 -3.51 2.84 -37.14
#